data_AF-A0A3P7J827-F1
#
_entry.id   AF-A0A3P7J827-F1
#
_cell.length_a   1.000
_cell.length_b   1.000
_cell.length_c   1.000
_cell.angle_alpha   90.00
_cell.angle_beta   90.00
_cell.angle_gamma   90.00
#
_symmetry.space_group_name_H-M   'P 1'
#
loop_
_entity.id
_entity.type
_entity.pdbx_description
1 polymer ?
#
loop_
_entity_poly.entity_id
_entity_poly.type
_entity_poly.pdbx_seq_one_letter_code
_entity_poly.pdbx_strand_id
1 'polypeptide(L)'
;MQPGRLHEDDLQSLILRHQLTVEEDGIRKFELPTTNDGAGFRLIVITPEQAQLIERYSAAGISIDDTHCTTRYNLKLATMMLVDDYGRGVPAGFLFANKMDKEECAFFFEEVRNV
;
A
#
# COMPACT_ATOMS: atom_id res chain seq x y z
N MET A 1 -6.12 18.81 14.93
CA MET A 1 -6.04 17.64 14.04
C MET A 1 -4.80 17.79 13.20
N GLN A 2 -3.86 16.84 13.25
CA GLN A 2 -2.66 16.90 12.40
C GLN A 2 -3.02 16.40 11.00
N PRO A 3 -2.42 16.91 9.93
CA PRO A 3 -2.63 16.37 8.58
C PRO A 3 -2.28 14.87 8.60
N GLY A 4 -3.25 14.00 8.33
CA GLY A 4 -3.07 12.54 8.32
C GLY A 4 -3.47 11.79 9.60
N ARG A 5 -3.79 12.47 10.71
CA ARG A 5 -4.32 11.83 11.94
C ARG A 5 -5.66 12.44 12.32
N LEU A 6 -6.73 11.72 11.96
CA LEU A 6 -8.13 12.12 12.17
C LEU A 6 -8.70 11.62 13.51
N HIS A 7 -8.03 10.67 14.16
CA HIS A 7 -8.44 10.09 15.44
C HIS A 7 -7.21 9.66 16.28
N GLU A 8 -7.38 9.49 17.60
CA GLU A 8 -6.29 9.07 18.49
C GLU A 8 -5.90 7.59 18.26
N ASP A 9 -6.87 6.76 17.93
CA ASP A 9 -6.65 5.39 17.44
C ASP A 9 -6.34 5.39 15.94
N ASP A 10 -5.20 4.81 15.54
CA ASP A 10 -4.71 4.87 14.16
C ASP A 10 -5.62 4.10 13.19
N LEU A 11 -6.22 2.98 13.63
CA LEU A 11 -7.14 2.21 12.78
C LEU A 11 -8.41 3.02 12.51
N GLN A 12 -8.98 3.66 13.52
CA GLN A 12 -10.08 4.61 13.34
C GLN A 12 -9.69 5.80 12.46
N SER A 13 -8.46 6.29 12.58
CA SER A 13 -7.96 7.35 11.70
C SER A 13 -7.92 6.91 10.23
N LEU A 14 -7.46 5.68 9.94
CA LEU A 14 -7.46 5.11 8.60
C LEU A 14 -8.89 4.88 8.06
N ILE A 15 -9.81 4.40 8.89
CA ILE A 15 -11.24 4.25 8.53
C ILE A 15 -11.84 5.59 8.11
N LEU A 16 -11.67 6.61 8.95
CA LEU A 16 -12.16 7.95 8.65
C LEU A 16 -11.50 8.51 7.39
N ARG A 17 -10.20 8.28 7.20
CA ARG A 17 -9.48 8.78 6.02
C ARG A 17 -9.98 8.10 4.74
N HIS A 18 -10.17 6.78 4.76
CA HIS A 18 -10.73 6.03 3.64
C HIS A 18 -12.15 6.49 3.27
N GLN A 19 -12.99 6.81 4.26
CA GLN A 19 -14.34 7.32 4.06
C GLN A 19 -14.39 8.71 3.42
N LEU A 20 -13.34 9.52 3.56
CA LEU A 20 -13.25 10.82 2.89
C LEU A 20 -13.05 10.69 1.37
N THR A 21 -12.67 9.50 0.87
CA THR A 21 -12.49 9.22 -0.56
C THR A 21 -11.62 10.24 -1.29
N VAL A 22 -10.55 10.71 -0.63
CA VAL A 22 -9.60 11.64 -1.22
C VAL A 22 -8.71 10.87 -2.19
N GLU A 23 -8.74 11.26 -3.46
CA GLU A 23 -8.01 10.57 -4.53
C GLU A 23 -6.49 10.58 -4.30
N GLU A 24 -5.98 11.70 -3.78
CA GLU A 24 -4.56 11.92 -3.51
C GLU A 24 -4.00 11.03 -2.40
N ASP A 25 -4.86 10.43 -1.57
CA ASP A 25 -4.40 9.43 -0.59
C ASP A 25 -3.93 8.14 -1.27
N GLY A 26 -4.39 7.86 -2.49
CA GLY A 26 -4.03 6.66 -3.23
C GLY A 26 -4.51 5.36 -2.59
N ILE A 27 -5.45 5.39 -1.64
CA ILE A 27 -5.98 4.16 -1.02
C ILE A 27 -6.79 3.38 -2.07
N ARG A 28 -6.20 2.31 -2.61
CA ARG A 28 -6.81 1.49 -3.66
C ARG A 28 -7.68 0.39 -3.09
N LYS A 29 -7.19 -0.29 -2.05
CA LYS A 29 -7.92 -1.30 -1.29
C LYS A 29 -7.62 -1.18 0.18
N PHE A 30 -8.64 -1.40 1.00
CA PHE A 30 -8.50 -1.40 2.45
C PHE A 30 -9.42 -2.44 3.07
N GLU A 31 -8.83 -3.39 3.79
CA GLU A 31 -9.54 -4.41 4.57
C GLU A 31 -9.14 -4.31 6.03
N LEU A 32 -10.16 -4.32 6.89
CA LEU A 32 -10.01 -4.27 8.33
C LEU A 32 -9.48 -5.60 8.88
N PRO A 33 -8.80 -5.57 10.03
CA PRO A 33 -8.43 -6.80 10.70
C PRO A 33 -9.69 -7.56 11.11
N THR A 34 -9.65 -8.89 10.98
CA THR A 34 -10.75 -9.78 11.37
C THR A 34 -10.63 -10.26 12.81
N THR A 35 -9.48 -10.03 13.44
CA THR A 35 -9.14 -10.44 14.80
C THR A 35 -8.38 -9.33 15.53
N ASN A 36 -8.35 -9.38 16.86
CA ASN A 36 -7.72 -8.35 17.71
C ASN A 36 -6.19 -8.33 17.61
N ASP A 37 -5.55 -9.39 17.12
CA ASP A 37 -4.11 -9.45 16.87
C ASP A 37 -3.71 -8.85 15.50
N GLY A 38 -4.69 -8.33 14.74
CA GLY A 38 -4.47 -7.66 13.47
C GLY A 38 -4.54 -8.57 12.24
N ALA A 39 -4.85 -9.86 12.39
CA ALA A 39 -4.93 -10.76 11.24
C ALA A 39 -5.98 -10.28 10.22
N GLY A 40 -5.66 -10.44 8.93
CA GLY A 40 -6.54 -10.06 7.84
C GLY A 40 -6.46 -8.59 7.41
N PHE A 41 -5.79 -7.73 8.19
CA PHE A 41 -5.54 -6.34 7.80
C PHE A 41 -4.72 -6.29 6.51
N ARG A 42 -5.22 -5.58 5.50
CA ARG A 42 -4.55 -5.31 4.22
C ARG A 42 -4.87 -3.89 3.76
N LEU A 43 -3.86 -3.13 3.37
CA LEU A 43 -4.01 -1.77 2.84
C LEU A 43 -3.07 -1.59 1.65
N ILE A 44 -3.63 -1.25 0.49
CA ILE A 44 -2.86 -0.90 -0.72
C ILE A 44 -2.92 0.60 -0.94
N VAL A 45 -1.75 1.21 -1.09
CA VAL A 45 -1.59 2.63 -1.42
C VAL A 45 -0.83 2.76 -2.74
N ILE A 46 -1.48 3.37 -3.73
CA ILE A 46 -0.94 3.75 -5.05
C ILE A 46 -1.55 5.10 -5.42
N THR A 47 -0.78 6.18 -5.30
CA THR A 47 -1.26 7.54 -5.65
C THR A 47 -1.50 7.67 -7.15
N PRO A 48 -2.22 8.72 -7.62
CA PRO A 48 -2.40 8.96 -9.05
C PRO A 48 -1.07 9.11 -9.82
N GLU A 49 -0.06 9.73 -9.23
CA GLU A 49 1.26 9.86 -9.84
C GLU A 49 1.97 8.51 -9.93
N GLN A 50 1.86 7.68 -8.88
CA GLN A 50 2.42 6.33 -8.89
C GLN A 50 1.73 5.44 -9.93
N ALA A 51 0.42 5.60 -10.13
CA ALA A 51 -0.30 4.90 -11.19
C ALA A 51 0.26 5.22 -12.59
N GLN A 52 0.54 6.50 -12.88
CA GLN A 52 1.18 6.91 -14.12
C GLN A 52 2.58 6.31 -14.28
N LEU A 53 3.33 6.16 -13.19
CA LEU A 53 4.63 5.47 -13.21
C LEU A 53 4.47 3.98 -13.54
N ILE A 54 3.46 3.30 -12.99
CA ILE A 54 3.16 1.89 -13.30
C ILE A 54 2.84 1.73 -14.78
N GLU A 55 1.92 2.52 -15.32
CA GLU A 55 1.55 2.47 -16.74
C GLU A 55 2.77 2.64 -17.65
N ARG A 56 3.68 3.54 -17.29
CA ARG A 56 4.85 3.89 -18.11
C ARG A 56 5.99 2.88 -17.98
N TYR A 57 6.28 2.40 -16.77
CA TYR A 57 7.55 1.73 -16.47
C TYR A 57 7.43 0.26 -16.07
N SER A 58 6.22 -0.26 -15.79
CA SER A 58 6.03 -1.65 -15.34
C SER A 58 6.52 -2.70 -16.36
N ALA A 59 6.45 -2.41 -17.66
CA ALA A 59 6.89 -3.31 -18.71
C ALA A 59 8.42 -3.54 -18.71
N ALA A 60 9.21 -2.62 -18.17
CA ALA A 60 10.67 -2.77 -18.08
C ALA A 60 11.10 -3.77 -17.00
N GLY A 61 10.22 -4.01 -16.01
CA GLY A 61 10.49 -4.87 -14.89
C GLY A 61 9.98 -4.25 -13.59
N ILE A 62 9.64 -5.13 -12.66
CA ILE A 62 9.13 -4.78 -11.34
C ILE A 62 9.98 -5.52 -10.32
N SER A 63 10.37 -4.84 -9.25
CA SER A 63 10.95 -5.48 -8.06
C SER A 63 10.07 -5.23 -6.84
N ILE A 64 10.06 -6.18 -5.92
CA ILE A 64 9.33 -6.08 -4.65
C ILE A 64 10.32 -6.28 -3.51
N ASP A 65 10.25 -5.39 -2.53
CA ASP A 65 10.98 -5.48 -1.28
C ASP A 65 9.99 -5.60 -0.11
N ASP A 66 10.13 -6.63 0.73
CA ASP A 66 9.35 -6.83 1.95
C ASP A 66 10.15 -6.31 3.15
N THR A 67 9.75 -5.14 3.66
CA THR A 67 10.37 -4.48 4.80
C THR A 67 9.62 -4.82 6.10
N HIS A 68 10.36 -5.25 7.11
CA HIS A 68 9.83 -5.55 8.44
C HIS A 68 10.03 -4.39 9.43
N CYS A 69 9.25 -4.39 10.51
CA CYS A 69 9.39 -3.44 11.63
C CYS A 69 9.24 -1.96 11.24
N THR A 70 8.40 -1.66 10.24
CA THR A 70 8.18 -0.31 9.70
C THR A 70 7.20 0.52 10.52
N THR A 71 6.39 -0.10 11.37
CA THR A 71 5.40 0.58 12.21
C THR A 71 5.49 0.09 13.65
N ARG A 72 4.80 0.78 14.57
CA ARG A 72 4.60 0.29 15.95
C ARG A 72 3.74 -0.99 16.04
N TYR A 73 3.07 -1.33 14.94
CA TYR A 73 2.25 -2.53 14.81
C TYR A 73 3.05 -3.66 14.17
N ASN A 74 2.61 -4.90 14.40
CA ASN A 74 3.18 -6.07 13.73
C ASN A 74 2.68 -6.19 12.29
N LEU A 75 2.97 -5.16 11.49
CA LEU A 75 2.66 -5.08 10.07
C LEU A 75 3.96 -5.18 9.26
N LYS A 76 3.85 -5.83 8.11
CA LYS A 76 4.84 -5.86 7.05
C LYS A 76 4.49 -4.81 5.99
N LEU A 77 5.52 -4.33 5.29
CA LEU A 77 5.38 -3.40 4.19
C LEU A 77 6.06 -4.00 2.94
N ALA A 78 5.27 -4.38 1.94
CA ALA A 78 5.82 -4.64 0.62
C ALA A 78 5.81 -3.35 -0.20
N THR A 79 6.97 -3.01 -0.76
CA THR A 79 7.14 -1.87 -1.67
C THR A 79 7.37 -2.39 -3.08
N MET A 80 6.53 -1.96 -4.02
CA MET A 80 6.76 -2.18 -5.45
C MET A 80 7.64 -1.06 -6.01
N MET A 81 8.74 -1.46 -6.62
CA MET A 81 9.72 -0.56 -7.23
C MET A 81 9.78 -0.81 -8.74
N LEU A 82 9.76 0.28 -9.51
CA LEU A 82 9.92 0.27 -10.97
C LEU A 82 11.28 0.84 -11.34
N VAL A 83 11.68 0.65 -12.60
CA VAL A 83 12.90 1.22 -13.15
C VAL A 83 12.52 2.31 -14.14
N ASP A 84 12.94 3.54 -13.89
CA ASP A 84 12.69 4.65 -14.81
C ASP A 84 13.64 4.64 -16.03
N ASP A 85 13.46 5.59 -16.95
CA ASP A 85 14.27 5.72 -18.18
C ASP A 85 15.78 5.94 -17.91
N TYR A 86 16.16 6.29 -16.69
CA TYR A 86 17.55 6.51 -16.27
C TYR A 86 18.12 5.32 -15.47
N GLY A 87 17.37 4.21 -15.39
CA GLY A 87 17.78 3.03 -14.63
C GLY A 87 17.62 3.19 -13.12
N ARG A 88 16.85 4.17 -12.64
CA ARG A 88 16.67 4.42 -11.21
C ARG A 88 15.44 3.68 -10.68
N GLY A 89 15.60 3.09 -9.49
CA GLY A 89 14.49 2.50 -8.75
C GLY A 89 13.54 3.59 -8.23
N VAL A 90 12.25 3.51 -8.58
CA VAL A 90 11.21 4.42 -8.10
C VAL A 90 10.07 3.64 -7.42
N PRO A 91 9.65 4.02 -6.20
CA PRO A 91 8.55 3.36 -5.51
C PRO A 91 7.21 3.74 -6.18
N ALA A 92 6.45 2.73 -6.57
CA ALA A 92 5.22 2.90 -7.33
C ALA A 92 4.00 2.23 -6.68
N GLY A 93 4.15 1.60 -5.53
CA GLY A 93 3.02 1.09 -4.77
C GLY A 93 3.44 0.46 -3.46
N PHE A 94 2.52 0.44 -2.50
CA PHE A 94 2.75 -0.07 -1.16
C PHE A 94 1.63 -0.99 -0.72
N LEU A 95 1.99 -2.10 -0.10
CA LEU A 95 1.06 -2.99 0.60
C LEU A 95 1.47 -3.08 2.07
N PHE A 96 0.59 -2.65 2.96
CA PHE A 96 0.66 -2.96 4.39
C PHE A 96 -0.21 -4.16 4.69
N ALA A 97 0.34 -5.15 5.38
CA ALA A 97 -0.41 -6.34 5.79
C ALA A 97 0.16 -6.95 7.07
N ASN A 98 -0.64 -7.72 7.80
CA ASN A 98 -0.17 -8.39 9.03
C ASN A 98 0.84 -9.53 8.75
N LYS A 99 0.85 -10.04 7.52
CA LYS A 99 1.76 -11.07 7.00
C LYS A 99 2.04 -10.79 5.53
N MET A 100 2.94 -11.53 4.93
CA MET A 100 3.31 -11.36 3.52
C MET A 100 3.52 -12.74 2.91
N ASP A 101 2.41 -13.40 2.58
CA ASP A 101 2.41 -14.69 1.92
C ASP A 101 1.88 -14.54 0.49
N LYS A 102 1.61 -15.68 -0.15
CA LYS A 102 1.08 -15.75 -1.52
C LYS A 102 -0.21 -14.95 -1.67
N GLU A 103 -1.12 -15.01 -0.69
CA GLU A 103 -2.42 -14.37 -0.76
C GLU A 103 -2.31 -12.84 -0.76
N GLU A 104 -1.45 -12.28 0.09
CA GLU A 104 -1.22 -10.82 0.13
C GLU A 104 -0.52 -10.32 -1.13
N CYS A 105 0.48 -11.06 -1.63
CA CYS A 105 1.12 -10.75 -2.91
C CYS A 105 0.12 -10.79 -4.07
N ALA A 106 -0.75 -11.80 -4.14
CA ALA A 106 -1.78 -11.89 -5.17
C ALA A 106 -2.77 -10.71 -5.06
N PHE A 107 -3.22 -10.40 -3.84
CA PHE A 107 -4.10 -9.25 -3.57
C PHE A 107 -3.48 -7.93 -4.05
N PHE A 108 -2.18 -7.74 -3.85
CA PHE A 108 -1.46 -6.55 -4.31
C PHE A 108 -1.30 -6.51 -5.84
N PHE A 109 -0.84 -7.60 -6.46
CA PHE A 109 -0.64 -7.65 -7.91
C PHE A 109 -1.93 -7.59 -8.72
N GLU A 110 -3.04 -8.11 -8.19
CA GLU A 110 -4.36 -7.94 -8.79
C GLU A 110 -4.75 -6.47 -8.83
N GLU A 111 -4.43 -5.69 -7.79
CA GLU A 111 -4.68 -4.25 -7.79
C GLU A 111 -3.76 -3.50 -8.75
N VAL A 112 -2.46 -3.83 -8.75
CA VAL A 112 -1.50 -3.24 -9.70
C VAL A 112 -1.91 -3.49 -11.15
N ARG A 113 -2.59 -4.60 -11.47
CA ARG A 113 -3.12 -4.87 -12.82
C ARG A 113 -4.32 -4.00 -13.19
N ASN A 114 -5.06 -3.51 -12.21
CA ASN A 114 -6.24 -2.66 -12.40
C ASN A 114 -5.90 -1.16 -12.41
N VAL A 115 -4.65 -0.83 -12.11
CA VAL A 115 -4.06 0.48 -12.38
C VAL A 115 -3.93 0.65 -13.88
#